data_AF-A0A0U5FBL2-F1
#
_entry.id   AF-A0A0U5FBL2-F1
#
_cell.length_a   1.000
_cell.length_b   1.000
_cell.length_c   1.000
_cell.angle_alpha   90.00
_cell.angle_beta   90.00
_cell.angle_gamma   90.00
#
_symmetry.space_group_name_H-M   'P 1'
#
loop_
_entity.id
_entity.type
_entity.pdbx_description
1 polymer ?
#
loop_
_entity_poly.entity_id
_entity_poly.type
_entity_poly.pdbx_seq_one_letter_code
_entity_poly.pdbx_strand_id
1 'polypeptide(L)'
;MGDKTDKNTIAWLAQPEEHDYPAAQSYLNLLYDDAHCAKLVRKLHAAPMSAFKAKDILRASGLSPLGMSNAHVERDLKKIQSGTALSPLLLVRQEGQRTVVADGYHRLCAVYSFDEDASIPCKIV
;
A
#
# COMPACT_ATOMS: atom_id res chain seq x y z
N MET A 1 -8.58 37.58 6.68
CA MET A 1 -8.01 36.81 5.56
C MET A 1 -7.91 35.38 6.06
N GLY A 2 -8.82 34.50 5.62
CA GLY A 2 -9.04 33.21 6.25
C GLY A 2 -7.82 32.31 6.17
N ASP A 3 -7.41 31.81 7.33
CA ASP A 3 -6.46 30.72 7.50
C ASP A 3 -7.03 29.49 6.76
N LYS A 4 -6.39 29.12 5.64
CA LYS A 4 -6.71 27.88 4.94
C LYS A 4 -6.12 26.77 5.79
N THR A 5 -6.96 26.14 6.61
CA THR A 5 -6.64 24.89 7.28
C THR A 5 -6.05 23.93 6.24
N ASP A 6 -4.75 23.65 6.37
CA ASP A 6 -4.04 22.76 5.46
C ASP A 6 -4.76 21.41 5.39
N LYS A 7 -5.11 21.00 4.16
CA LYS A 7 -5.83 19.77 3.87
C LYS A 7 -5.14 18.58 4.55
N ASN A 8 -5.91 17.82 5.34
CA ASN A 8 -5.54 16.54 5.96
C ASN A 8 -4.48 15.76 5.18
N THR A 9 -3.21 15.93 5.56
CA THR A 9 -2.10 15.20 4.94
C THR A 9 -1.98 13.85 5.63
N ILE A 10 -2.06 12.76 4.87
CA ILE A 10 -1.88 11.40 5.40
C ILE A 10 -0.44 11.26 5.89
N ALA A 11 -0.27 10.86 7.15
CA ALA A 11 1.04 10.58 7.72
C ALA A 11 1.56 9.22 7.25
N TRP A 12 2.84 9.15 6.90
CA TRP A 12 3.49 7.94 6.40
C TRP A 12 4.78 7.64 7.16
N LEU A 13 5.04 6.36 7.40
CA LEU A 13 6.38 5.92 7.81
C LEU A 13 7.35 6.09 6.64
N ALA A 14 8.62 6.33 6.96
CA ALA A 14 9.66 6.54 5.95
C ALA A 14 9.97 5.27 5.12
N GLN A 15 9.67 4.08 5.67
CA GLN A 15 9.88 2.77 5.07
C GLN A 15 8.73 1.82 5.48
N PRO A 16 8.46 0.76 4.70
CA PRO A 16 7.63 -0.36 5.15
C PRO A 16 8.15 -0.95 6.47
N GLU A 17 7.26 -1.47 7.29
CA GLU A 17 7.64 -2.12 8.54
C GLU A 17 8.25 -3.51 8.27
N GLU A 18 9.16 -3.97 9.13
CA GLU A 18 9.84 -5.26 8.91
C GLU A 18 8.87 -6.45 8.83
N HIS A 19 7.71 -6.36 9.48
CA HIS A 19 6.70 -7.41 9.44
C HIS A 19 5.85 -7.41 8.14
N ASP A 20 5.91 -6.34 7.34
CA ASP A 20 5.20 -6.26 6.06
C ASP A 20 5.83 -7.20 5.02
N TYR A 21 7.14 -7.42 5.07
CA TYR A 21 7.87 -8.29 4.15
C TYR A 21 7.52 -9.78 4.29
N PRO A 22 7.49 -10.39 5.50
CA PRO A 22 7.01 -11.77 5.65
C PRO A 22 5.51 -11.90 5.36
N ALA A 23 4.69 -10.87 5.63
CA ALA A 23 3.28 -10.86 5.20
C ALA A 23 3.15 -10.89 3.68
N ALA A 24 3.94 -10.06 2.98
CA ALA A 24 4.04 -10.06 1.53
C ALA A 24 4.50 -11.41 0.98
N GLN A 25 5.52 -12.03 1.59
CA GLN A 25 6.00 -13.35 1.18
C GLN A 25 4.90 -14.40 1.30
N SER A 26 4.17 -14.41 2.41
CA SER A 26 3.07 -15.35 2.65
C SER A 26 2.00 -15.26 1.57
N TYR A 27 1.66 -14.05 1.11
CA TYR A 27 0.71 -13.86 0.02
C TYR A 27 1.30 -14.22 -1.35
N LEU A 28 2.53 -13.79 -1.64
CA LEU A 28 3.22 -14.10 -2.90
C LEU A 28 3.39 -15.61 -3.12
N ASN A 29 3.57 -16.39 -2.05
CA ASN A 29 3.63 -17.86 -2.10
C ASN A 29 2.34 -18.54 -2.58
N LEU A 30 1.22 -17.81 -2.64
CA LEU A 30 0.00 -18.29 -3.30
C LEU A 30 0.08 -18.18 -4.83
N LEU A 31 1.00 -17.37 -5.35
CA LEU A 31 1.12 -17.03 -6.77
C LEU A 31 2.37 -17.64 -7.41
N TYR A 32 3.46 -17.78 -6.65
CA TYR A 32 4.75 -18.26 -7.12
C TYR A 32 5.35 -19.27 -6.13
N ASP A 33 6.37 -20.02 -6.55
CA ASP A 33 7.12 -20.88 -5.64
C ASP A 33 7.98 -20.11 -4.63
N ASP A 34 8.36 -20.78 -3.55
CA ASP A 34 9.12 -20.21 -2.43
C ASP A 34 10.42 -19.53 -2.86
N ALA A 35 11.13 -20.09 -3.86
CA ALA A 35 12.40 -19.56 -4.33
C ALA A 35 12.21 -18.21 -5.05
N HIS A 36 11.18 -18.12 -5.89
CA HIS A 36 10.78 -16.88 -6.55
C HIS A 36 10.30 -15.83 -5.53
N CYS A 37 9.47 -16.22 -4.56
CA CYS A 37 8.98 -15.31 -3.53
C CYS A 37 10.10 -14.75 -2.66
N ALA A 38 11.05 -15.58 -2.21
CA ALA A 38 12.21 -15.13 -1.45
C ALA A 38 13.05 -14.13 -2.26
N LYS A 39 13.18 -14.31 -3.58
CA LYS A 39 13.87 -13.37 -4.46
C LYS A 39 13.11 -12.04 -4.59
N LEU A 40 11.79 -12.08 -4.75
CA LEU A 40 10.94 -10.88 -4.83
C LEU A 40 11.02 -10.07 -3.54
N VAL A 41 10.91 -10.71 -2.38
CA VAL A 41 10.98 -10.05 -1.06
C VAL A 41 12.34 -9.40 -0.83
N ARG A 42 13.45 -10.08 -1.17
CA ARG A 42 14.79 -9.47 -1.11
C ARG A 42 14.92 -8.26 -2.02
N LYS A 43 14.37 -8.32 -3.23
CA LYS A 43 14.33 -7.16 -4.13
C LYS A 43 13.49 -6.04 -3.52
N LEU A 44 12.35 -6.35 -2.90
CA LEU A 44 11.50 -5.36 -2.24
C LEU A 44 12.26 -4.66 -1.12
N HIS A 45 12.99 -5.37 -0.26
CA HIS A 45 13.83 -4.75 0.77
C HIS A 45 14.82 -3.74 0.16
N ALA A 46 15.48 -4.10 -0.94
CA ALA A 46 16.49 -3.27 -1.59
C ALA A 46 15.92 -2.16 -2.48
N ALA A 47 14.64 -2.23 -2.86
CA ALA A 47 14.04 -1.27 -3.78
C ALA A 47 14.01 0.15 -3.18
N PRO A 48 14.24 1.19 -4.01
CA PRO A 48 14.05 2.57 -3.58
C PRO A 48 12.57 2.85 -3.30
N MET A 49 12.31 3.80 -2.41
CA MET A 49 10.96 4.30 -2.21
C MET A 49 10.46 4.98 -3.49
N SER A 50 9.21 4.71 -3.83
CA SER A 50 8.45 5.34 -4.92
C SER A 50 7.09 5.76 -4.39
N ALA A 51 6.30 6.48 -5.19
CA ALA A 51 4.92 6.80 -4.81
C ALA A 51 4.00 6.83 -6.03
N PHE A 52 2.77 6.34 -5.85
CA PHE A 52 1.73 6.34 -6.88
C PHE A 52 0.38 6.69 -6.25
N LYS A 53 -0.57 7.18 -7.06
CA LYS A 53 -1.90 7.50 -6.57
C LYS A 53 -2.68 6.24 -6.21
N ALA A 54 -3.51 6.32 -5.17
CA ALA A 54 -4.33 5.20 -4.71
C ALA A 54 -5.19 4.59 -5.84
N LYS A 55 -5.88 5.44 -6.61
CA LYS A 55 -6.71 4.98 -7.74
C LYS A 55 -5.93 4.28 -8.84
N ASP A 56 -4.70 4.70 -9.09
CA ASP A 56 -3.85 4.09 -10.11
C ASP A 56 -3.30 2.74 -9.66
N ILE A 57 -2.98 2.57 -8.38
CA ILE A 57 -2.59 1.27 -7.81
C ILE A 57 -3.75 0.27 -7.89
N LEU A 58 -4.98 0.68 -7.54
CA LEU A 58 -6.16 -0.18 -7.69
C LEU A 58 -6.42 -0.53 -9.16
N ARG A 59 -6.35 0.46 -10.06
CA ARG A 59 -6.54 0.24 -11.50
C ARG A 59 -5.48 -0.69 -12.09
N ALA A 60 -4.21 -0.57 -11.70
CA ALA A 60 -3.12 -1.43 -12.16
C ALA A 60 -3.19 -2.85 -11.59
N SER A 61 -3.71 -3.01 -10.36
CA SER A 61 -3.92 -4.33 -9.74
C SER A 61 -5.21 -5.01 -10.18
N GLY A 62 -6.18 -4.23 -10.68
CA GLY A 62 -7.51 -4.72 -11.03
C GLY A 62 -8.31 -5.21 -9.82
N LEU A 63 -7.96 -4.74 -8.62
CA LEU A 63 -8.69 -5.00 -7.37
C LEU A 63 -9.81 -3.96 -7.21
N SER A 64 -10.93 -4.39 -6.63
CA SER A 64 -12.02 -3.49 -6.22
C SER A 64 -11.81 -3.04 -4.78
N PRO A 65 -11.90 -1.74 -4.45
CA PRO A 65 -11.69 -1.27 -3.08
C PRO A 65 -12.68 -1.93 -2.12
N LEU A 66 -12.20 -2.33 -0.94
CA LEU A 66 -13.04 -2.79 0.15
C LEU A 66 -13.89 -1.65 0.69
N GLY A 67 -15.13 -1.97 1.10
CA GLY A 67 -16.03 -0.99 1.72
C GLY A 67 -15.51 -0.48 3.05
N MET A 68 -15.90 0.75 3.40
CA MET A 68 -15.47 1.43 4.63
C MET A 68 -15.86 0.67 5.91
N SER A 69 -16.88 -0.21 5.89
CA SER A 69 -17.30 -1.02 7.03
C SER A 69 -16.42 -2.24 7.32
N ASN A 70 -15.40 -2.48 6.49
CA ASN A 70 -14.40 -3.52 6.79
C ASN A 70 -13.56 -3.07 7.99
N ALA A 71 -13.50 -3.89 9.04
CA ALA A 71 -12.84 -3.54 10.30
C ALA A 71 -11.36 -3.14 10.16
N HIS A 72 -10.64 -3.68 9.16
CA HIS A 72 -9.26 -3.29 8.90
C HIS A 72 -9.16 -1.94 8.18
N VAL A 73 -10.06 -1.70 7.21
CA VAL A 73 -10.17 -0.40 6.53
C VAL A 73 -10.56 0.69 7.53
N GLU A 74 -11.55 0.46 8.40
CA GLU A 74 -11.92 1.39 9.47
C GLU A 74 -10.75 1.72 10.39
N ARG A 75 -9.94 0.72 10.74
CA ARG A 75 -8.77 0.92 11.60
C ARG A 75 -7.75 1.84 10.94
N ASP A 76 -7.44 1.62 9.67
CA ASP A 76 -6.48 2.46 8.96
C ASP A 76 -7.05 3.85 8.67
N LEU A 77 -8.36 3.99 8.41
CA LEU A 77 -9.04 5.28 8.35
C LEU A 77 -8.93 6.05 9.67
N LYS A 78 -9.11 5.38 10.81
CA LYS A 78 -8.93 6.00 12.14
C LYS A 78 -7.50 6.49 12.34
N LYS A 79 -6.50 5.72 11.90
CA LYS A 79 -5.09 6.17 11.94
C LYS A 79 -4.88 7.43 11.09
N ILE A 80 -5.41 7.47 9.87
CA ILE A 80 -5.34 8.66 9.01
C ILE A 80 -5.95 9.88 9.72
N GLN A 81 -7.15 9.72 10.28
CA GLN A 81 -7.86 10.79 10.97
C GLN A 81 -7.16 11.26 12.26
N SER A 82 -6.46 10.37 12.95
CA SER A 82 -5.68 10.70 14.15
C SER A 82 -4.26 11.17 13.85
N GLY A 83 -3.87 11.29 12.57
CA GLY A 83 -2.50 11.65 12.17
C GLY A 83 -1.46 10.57 12.48
N THR A 84 -1.89 9.34 12.77
CA THR A 84 -0.99 8.21 13.01
C THR A 84 -0.44 7.72 11.67
N ALA A 85 0.89 7.61 11.59
CA ALA A 85 1.57 7.20 10.37
C ALA A 85 1.15 5.79 9.92
N LEU A 86 0.89 5.64 8.63
CA LEU A 86 0.70 4.35 7.98
C LEU A 86 2.02 3.83 7.41
N SER A 87 2.17 2.51 7.40
CA SER A 87 3.28 1.88 6.68
C SER A 87 3.08 2.02 5.14
N PRO A 88 4.13 2.31 4.36
CA PRO A 88 4.13 2.22 2.89
C PRO A 88 3.78 0.83 2.34
N LEU A 89 3.31 0.77 1.09
CA LEU A 89 2.90 -0.50 0.45
C LEU A 89 4.09 -1.29 -0.12
N LEU A 90 3.89 -2.59 -0.32
CA LEU A 90 4.78 -3.45 -1.10
C LEU A 90 4.07 -3.92 -2.37
N LEU A 91 4.64 -3.62 -3.53
CA LEU A 91 4.06 -3.89 -4.84
C LEU A 91 5.00 -4.75 -5.69
N VAL A 92 4.45 -5.68 -6.47
CA VAL A 92 5.21 -6.44 -7.47
C VAL A 92 4.61 -6.16 -8.84
N ARG A 93 5.44 -5.66 -9.76
CA ARG A 93 5.07 -5.34 -11.13
C ARG A 93 5.78 -6.29 -12.09
N GLN A 94 4.97 -7.00 -12.88
CA GLN A 94 5.46 -7.86 -13.95
C GLN A 94 4.84 -7.43 -15.28
N GLU A 95 5.65 -7.35 -16.32
CA GLU A 95 5.18 -6.99 -17.66
C GLU A 95 4.15 -7.99 -18.18
N GLY A 96 3.08 -7.47 -18.79
CA GLY A 96 1.96 -8.28 -19.28
C GLY A 96 1.05 -8.84 -18.18
N GLN A 97 1.29 -8.52 -16.90
CA GLN A 97 0.47 -8.96 -15.77
C GLN A 97 -0.05 -7.77 -14.97
N ARG A 98 -1.09 -8.03 -14.17
CA ARG A 98 -1.61 -7.03 -13.21
C ARG A 98 -0.57 -6.82 -12.10
N THR A 99 -0.48 -5.59 -11.61
CA THR A 99 0.40 -5.29 -10.47
C THR A 99 -0.14 -5.97 -9.22
N VAL A 100 0.69 -6.73 -8.53
CA VAL A 100 0.31 -7.41 -7.29
C VAL A 100 0.54 -6.46 -6.12
N VAL A 101 -0.50 -6.21 -5.33
CA VAL A 101 -0.35 -5.57 -4.02
C VAL A 101 0.08 -6.66 -3.04
N ALA A 102 1.39 -6.81 -2.86
CA ALA A 102 1.95 -7.89 -2.07
C ALA A 102 1.64 -7.71 -0.57
N ASP A 103 1.64 -6.46 -0.10
CA ASP A 103 1.18 -6.09 1.22
C ASP A 103 0.55 -4.68 1.24
N GLY A 104 -0.37 -4.47 2.18
CA GLY A 104 -1.02 -3.19 2.42
C GLY A 104 -2.31 -2.93 1.64
N TYR A 105 -2.99 -3.98 1.16
CA TYR A 105 -4.28 -3.83 0.46
C TYR A 105 -5.36 -3.08 1.27
N HIS A 106 -5.47 -3.32 2.57
CA HIS A 106 -6.43 -2.60 3.42
C HIS A 106 -6.05 -1.11 3.58
N ARG A 107 -4.75 -0.81 3.72
CA ARG A 107 -4.23 0.57 3.72
C ARG A 107 -4.55 1.27 2.40
N LEU A 108 -4.33 0.60 1.26
CA LEU A 108 -4.70 1.10 -0.06
C LEU A 108 -6.20 1.43 -0.14
N CYS A 109 -7.07 0.54 0.35
CA CYS A 109 -8.52 0.77 0.36
C CYS A 109 -8.90 1.94 1.28
N ALA A 110 -8.28 2.04 2.47
CA ALA A 110 -8.51 3.14 3.41
C ALA A 110 -8.09 4.49 2.80
N VAL A 111 -6.91 4.56 2.20
CA VAL A 111 -6.44 5.78 1.54
C VAL A 111 -7.31 6.12 0.35
N TYR A 112 -7.65 5.15 -0.52
CA TYR A 112 -8.56 5.39 -1.64
C TYR A 112 -9.92 5.93 -1.20
N SER A 113 -10.48 5.39 -0.12
CA SER A 113 -11.76 5.86 0.44
C SER A 113 -11.66 7.25 1.05
N PHE A 114 -10.49 7.61 1.58
CA PHE A 114 -10.23 8.92 2.18
C PHE A 114 -9.96 10.00 1.13
N ASP A 115 -9.06 9.71 0.17
CA ASP A 115 -8.70 10.54 -0.97
C ASP A 115 -8.11 9.64 -2.07
N GLU A 116 -8.89 9.39 -3.13
CA GLU A 116 -8.48 8.53 -4.25
C GLU A 116 -7.25 9.05 -5.02
N ASP A 117 -6.98 10.36 -4.94
CA ASP A 117 -5.86 11.04 -5.59
C ASP A 117 -4.62 11.13 -4.69
N ALA A 118 -4.71 10.68 -3.43
CA ALA A 118 -3.59 10.68 -2.51
C ALA A 118 -2.44 9.80 -3.04
N SER A 119 -1.23 10.35 -2.94
CA SER A 119 0.00 9.65 -3.25
C SER A 119 0.37 8.71 -2.10
N ILE A 120 0.52 7.42 -2.40
CA ILE A 120 0.90 6.39 -1.44
C ILE A 120 2.37 6.02 -1.66
N PRO A 121 3.24 6.19 -0.65
CA PRO A 121 4.61 5.68 -0.72
C PRO A 121 4.59 4.15 -0.75
N CYS A 122 5.51 3.58 -1.51
CA CYS A 122 5.64 2.14 -1.67
C CYS A 122 7.06 1.74 -2.08
N LYS A 123 7.33 0.45 -1.96
CA LYS A 123 8.41 -0.21 -2.71
C LYS A 123 7.80 -1.07 -3.81
N ILE A 124 8.39 -1.01 -5.00
CA ILE A 124 7.93 -1.74 -6.18
C ILE A 124 9.09 -2.41 -6.89
N VAL A 125 8.90 -3.67 -7.31
CA VAL A 125 9.90 -4.49 -8.02
C VAL A 125 9.36 -5.15 -9.27
#